data_AF-U3P6J0-F1
#
_entry.id   AF-U3P6J0-F1
#
_cell.length_a   1.000
_cell.length_b   1.000
_cell.length_c   1.000
_cell.angle_alpha   90.00
_cell.angle_beta   90.00
_cell.angle_gamma   90.00
#
_symmetry.space_group_name_H-M   'P 1'
#
loop_
_entity.id
_entity.type
_entity.pdbx_description
1 polymer ?
#
loop_
_entity_poly.entity_id
_entity_poly.type
_entity_poly.pdbx_seq_one_letter_code
_entity_poly.pdbx_strand_id
1 'polypeptide(L)' 'MGVIRAACAATRVVCPEYRYLCNLQVARRTYRLESYRLPAAATAAGFEDFRHHDALADAEACAAIVIHAAGRH' A
#
# COMPACT_ATOMS: atom_id res chain seq x y z
N MET A 1 -5.85 8.94 -0.81
CA MET A 1 -6.28 9.39 0.54
C MET A 1 -7.78 9.71 0.62
N GLY A 2 -8.66 8.97 -0.07
CA GLY A 2 -10.09 9.28 -0.08
C GLY A 2 -10.77 9.01 1.27
N VAL A 3 -10.54 7.82 1.85
CA VAL A 3 -11.17 7.38 3.11
C VAL A 3 -10.83 8.31 4.28
N ILE A 4 -9.55 8.66 4.47
CA ILE A 4 -9.13 9.56 5.55
C ILE A 4 -9.78 10.94 5.40
N ARG A 5 -9.78 11.53 4.19
CA ARG A 5 -10.44 12.82 3.94
C ARG A 5 -11.94 12.77 4.22
N ALA A 6 -12.60 11.70 3.77
CA ALA A 6 -14.04 11.50 4.00
C ALA A 6 -14.35 11.30 5.49
N ALA A 7 -13.53 10.54 6.23
CA ALA A 7 -13.70 10.33 7.66
C ALA A 7 -13.52 11.64 8.43
N CYS A 8 -12.50 12.44 8.11
CA CYS A 8 -12.32 13.78 8.65
C CYS A 8 -13.55 14.67 8.40
N ALA A 9 -14.07 14.70 7.16
CA ALA A 9 -15.27 15.45 6.83
C ALA A 9 -16.51 14.98 7.62
N ALA A 10 -16.72 13.66 7.72
CA ALA A 10 -17.86 13.08 8.43
C ALA A 10 -17.82 13.34 9.94
N THR A 11 -16.62 13.37 10.53
CA THR A 11 -16.40 13.59 11.96
C THR A 11 -16.12 15.04 12.33
N ARG A 12 -16.12 15.95 11.34
CA ARG A 12 -15.77 17.38 11.50
C ARG A 12 -14.38 17.60 12.09
N VAL A 13 -13.46 16.68 11.82
CA VAL A 13 -12.04 16.83 12.15
C VAL A 13 -11.35 17.50 10.96
N VAL A 14 -10.52 18.51 11.22
CA VAL A 14 -9.69 19.11 10.18
C VAL A 14 -8.72 18.05 9.65
N CYS A 15 -8.80 17.75 8.36
CA CYS A 15 -7.88 16.81 7.72
C CYS A 15 -6.49 17.45 7.63
N PRO A 16 -5.45 16.88 8.26
CA PRO A 16 -4.09 17.37 8.11
C PRO A 16 -3.59 17.24 6.67
N GLU A 17 -2.54 17.99 6.34
CA GLU A 17 -1.77 17.75 5.13
C GLU A 17 -0.87 16.53 5.33
N TYR A 18 -1.14 15.47 4.56
CA TYR A 18 -0.33 14.26 4.60
C TYR A 18 0.67 14.25 3.45
N ARG A 19 1.96 14.08 3.78
CA ARG A 19 2.95 13.57 2.82
C ARG A 19 2.79 12.06 2.78
N TYR A 20 2.43 11.51 1.63
CA TYR A 20 2.23 10.07 1.47
C TYR A 20 2.80 9.57 0.15
N LEU A 21 3.04 8.27 0.11
CA LEU A 21 3.43 7.51 -1.07
C LEU A 21 2.40 6.41 -1.29
N CYS A 22 2.08 6.10 -2.55
CA CYS A 22 1.17 5.01 -2.89
C CYS A 22 1.98 3.78 -3.33
N ASN A 23 1.99 2.71 -2.54
CA ASN A 23 2.72 1.48 -2.86
C ASN A 23 2.30 0.89 -4.23
N LEU A 24 1.05 1.04 -4.66
CA LEU A 24 0.59 0.60 -5.98
C LEU A 24 1.31 1.36 -7.10
N GLN A 25 1.52 2.66 -6.93
CA GLN A 25 2.27 3.47 -7.89
C GLN A 25 3.75 3.09 -7.91
N VAL A 26 4.33 2.79 -6.75
CA VAL A 26 5.70 2.28 -6.64
C VAL A 26 5.81 0.91 -7.33
N ALA A 27 4.95 -0.04 -6.98
CA ALA A 27 4.92 -1.38 -7.55
C ALA A 27 4.82 -1.36 -9.08
N ARG A 28 3.99 -0.49 -9.66
CA ARG A 28 3.87 -0.31 -11.12
C ARG A 28 5.13 0.22 -11.81
N ARG A 29 6.01 0.89 -11.06
CA ARG A 29 7.30 1.39 -11.57
C ARG A 29 8.43 0.39 -11.34
N THR A 30 8.32 -0.43 -10.30
CA THR A 30 9.37 -1.37 -9.89
C THR A 30 9.21 -2.75 -10.51
N TYR A 31 7.98 -3.25 -10.69
CA TYR A 31 7.70 -4.62 -11.14
C TYR A 31 7.07 -4.65 -12.54
N ARG A 32 7.11 -5.82 -13.18
CA ARG A 32 6.33 -6.15 -14.38
C ARG A 32 5.42 -7.33 -14.07
N LEU A 33 4.17 -7.04 -13.70
CA LEU A 33 3.20 -8.04 -13.26
C LEU A 33 1.96 -8.05 -14.16
N GLU A 34 1.34 -9.22 -14.32
CA GLU A 34 0.04 -9.37 -14.99
C GLU A 34 -1.10 -8.71 -14.20
N SER A 35 -0.94 -8.61 -12.88
CA SER A 35 -1.88 -7.94 -11.97
C SER A 35 -1.14 -7.21 -10.86
N TYR A 36 -1.65 -6.05 -10.46
CA TYR A 36 -1.13 -5.26 -9.33
C TYR A 36 -2.09 -5.27 -8.14
N ARG A 37 -2.93 -6.31 -8.01
CA ARG A 37 -3.65 -6.55 -6.76
C ARG A 37 -2.65 -6.80 -5.63
N LEU A 38 -3.02 -6.45 -4.40
CA LEU A 38 -2.10 -6.47 -3.27
C LEU A 38 -1.39 -7.82 -3.10
N PRO A 39 -2.06 -9.00 -3.15
CA PRO A 39 -1.36 -10.27 -3.03
C PRO A 39 -0.30 -10.49 -4.12
N ALA A 40 -0.60 -10.16 -5.38
CA ALA A 40 0.35 -10.32 -6.48
C ALA A 40 1.58 -9.42 -6.34
N ALA A 41 1.38 -8.16 -5.94
CA ALA A 41 2.48 -7.23 -5.69
C ALA A 41 3.29 -7.60 -4.45
N ALA A 42 2.65 -8.13 -3.40
CA ALA A 42 3.31 -8.61 -2.19
C ALA A 42 4.19 -9.83 -2.47
N THR A 43 3.67 -10.81 -3.22
CA THR A 43 4.44 -11.98 -3.66
C THR A 43 5.65 -11.57 -4.50
N ALA A 44 5.50 -10.57 -5.39
CA ALA A 44 6.64 -10.03 -6.15
C ALA A 44 7.71 -9.36 -5.27
N ALA A 45 7.34 -8.95 -4.05
CA ALA A 45 8.24 -8.44 -3.02
C ALA A 45 8.72 -9.52 -2.03
N GLY A 46 8.38 -10.80 -2.25
CA GLY A 46 8.73 -11.91 -1.37
C GLY A 46 7.87 -12.03 -0.11
N PHE A 47 6.72 -11.37 -0.06
CA PHE A 47 5.78 -11.42 1.06
C PHE A 47 4.54 -12.23 0.68
N GLU A 48 4.38 -13.40 1.28
CA GLU A 48 3.39 -14.42 0.86
C GLU A 48 2.41 -14.79 1.99
N ASP A 49 1.30 -15.43 1.60
CA ASP A 49 0.32 -16.12 2.46
C ASP A 49 -0.14 -15.35 3.70
N PHE A 50 -0.34 -14.03 3.54
CA PHE A 50 -0.88 -13.18 4.59
C PHE A 50 -2.41 -13.19 4.58
N ARG A 51 -3.00 -12.93 5.74
CA ARG A 51 -4.46 -12.88 5.92
C ARG A 51 -5.05 -11.65 5.22
N HIS A 52 -5.25 -11.74 3.91
CA HIS A 52 -5.79 -10.66 3.09
C HIS A 52 -7.19 -10.24 3.60
N HIS A 53 -7.43 -8.92 3.72
CA HIS A 53 -8.57 -8.28 4.40
C HIS A 53 -8.47 -8.14 5.92
N ASP A 54 -7.38 -8.59 6.54
CA ASP A 54 -6.96 -8.04 7.83
C ASP A 54 -6.16 -6.75 7.58
N ALA A 55 -6.58 -5.65 8.21
CA ALA A 55 -6.00 -4.34 7.94
C ALA A 55 -4.52 -4.24 8.35
N LEU A 56 -4.11 -4.98 9.38
CA LEU A 56 -2.71 -5.02 9.81
C LEU A 56 -1.88 -5.85 8.82
N ALA A 57 -2.35 -7.03 8.44
CA ALA A 57 -1.67 -7.87 7.46
C ALA A 57 -1.54 -7.18 6.08
N ASP A 58 -2.58 -6.47 5.64
CA ASP A 58 -2.55 -5.68 4.41
C ASP A 58 -1.50 -4.54 4.52
N ALA A 59 -1.37 -3.91 5.70
CA ALA A 59 -0.37 -2.87 5.93
C ALA A 59 1.07 -3.42 5.93
N GLU A 60 1.30 -4.62 6.49
CA GLU A 60 2.59 -5.31 6.45
C GLU A 60 2.99 -5.66 5.00
N ALA A 61 2.07 -6.22 4.21
CA ALA A 61 2.28 -6.48 2.79
C ALA A 61 2.61 -5.20 2.01
N CYS A 62 1.91 -4.10 2.30
CA CYS A 62 2.18 -2.79 1.73
C CYS A 62 3.59 -2.27 2.08
N ALA A 63 4.04 -2.48 3.32
CA ALA A 63 5.38 -2.09 3.78
C ALA A 63 6.47 -2.93 3.09
N ALA A 64 6.27 -4.25 2.98
CA ALA A 64 7.18 -5.14 2.28
C ALA A 64 7.42 -4.71 0.83
N ILE A 65 6.35 -4.34 0.11
CA ILE A 65 6.45 -3.81 -1.26
C ILE A 65 7.35 -2.58 -1.33
N VAL A 66 7.20 -1.64 -0.40
CA VAL A 66 7.98 -0.38 -0.40
C VAL A 66 9.44 -0.63 -0.03
N ILE A 67 9.71 -1.45 0.99
CA ILE A 67 11.07 -1.80 1.41
C ILE A 67 11.81 -2.52 0.27
N HIS A 68 11.16 -3.51 -0.34
CA HIS A 68 11.77 -4.25 -1.46
C HIS A 68 12.03 -3.32 -2.65
N ALA A 69 11.10 -2.43 -2.99
CA ALA A 69 11.31 -1.47 -4.07
C ALA A 69 12.44 -0.46 -3.77
N ALA A 70 12.56 0.00 -2.53
CA ALA A 70 13.64 0.88 -2.10
C ALA A 70 15.02 0.22 -2.21
N GLY A 71 15.12 -1.11 -2.06
CA GLY A 71 16.37 -1.84 -2.28
C GLY A 71 16.79 -1.96 -3.76
N ARG A 72 15.94 -1.55 -4.71
CA ARG A 72 16.17 -1.68 -6.16
C ARG A 72 16.43 -0.34 -6.85
N HIS A 73 16.39 0.77 -6.11
CA HIS A 73 16.54 2.14 -6.58
C HIS A 73 17.47 2.92 -5.66
#